data_AF-A0A9X1I608-F1
#
_entry.id   AF-A0A9X1I608-F1
#
_cell.length_a   1.000
_cell.length_b   1.000
_cell.length_c   1.000
_cell.angle_alpha   90.00
_cell.angle_beta   90.00
_cell.angle_gamma   90.00
#
_symmetry.space_group_name_H-M   'P 1'
#
loop_
_entity.id
_entity.type
_entity.pdbx_description
1 polymer ?
#
loop_
_entity_poly.entity_id
_entity_poly.type
_entity_poly.pdbx_seq_one_letter_code
_entity_poly.pdbx_strand_id
1 'polypeptide(L)'
;MNKSIEFLNFYILFKKYSKHIKKKYLILVLLFVVLTIYGVFWLGGTILIIALLYLSINYLLSLIKNIFIKKLCKGIFSFLIFLFVAIGIRVFVVDIYLIPSSSMENTLYPKDVILVNKLKYGPNLPKSPYEIPWVNLYYLLQDNSKEAVTKRIWPVKR
;
A
#
# COMPACT_ATOMS: atom_id res chain seq x y z
N MET A 1 35.25 30.47 24.42
CA MET A 1 35.70 29.18 23.84
C MET A 1 34.58 28.17 23.58
N ASN A 2 33.59 28.00 24.47
CA ASN A 2 32.58 26.92 24.40
C ASN A 2 31.64 26.94 23.17
N LYS A 3 31.20 28.13 22.71
CA LYS A 3 30.26 28.28 21.58
C LYS A 3 30.77 27.73 20.25
N SER A 4 32.09 27.79 20.01
CA SER A 4 32.70 27.29 18.77
C SER A 4 32.73 25.76 18.70
N ILE A 5 32.89 25.11 19.85
CA ILE A 5 32.95 23.64 19.99
C ILE A 5 31.54 23.04 19.85
N GLU A 6 30.52 23.70 20.41
CA GLU A 6 29.12 23.31 20.21
C GLU A 6 28.68 23.43 18.74
N PHE A 7 29.11 24.48 18.04
CA PHE A 7 28.85 24.64 16.61
C PHE A 7 29.54 23.55 15.76
N LEU A 8 30.77 23.19 16.11
CA LEU A 8 31.51 22.13 15.41
C LEU A 8 30.85 20.76 15.64
N ASN A 9 30.44 20.47 16.88
CA ASN A 9 29.72 19.24 17.22
C ASN A 9 28.34 19.19 16.53
N PHE A 10 27.61 20.31 16.47
CA PHE A 10 26.36 20.40 15.73
C PHE A 10 26.56 20.17 14.23
N TYR A 11 27.60 20.75 13.62
CA TYR A 11 27.92 20.56 12.20
C TYR A 11 28.29 19.10 11.89
N ILE A 12 29.10 18.47 12.74
CA ILE A 12 29.48 17.05 12.59
C ILE A 12 28.23 16.15 12.72
N LEU A 13 27.36 16.45 13.68
CA LEU A 13 26.13 15.70 13.92
C LEU A 13 25.12 15.91 12.78
N PHE A 14 24.99 17.13 12.26
CA PHE A 14 24.18 17.46 11.09
C PHE A 14 24.70 16.76 9.83
N LYS A 15 26.02 16.74 9.61
CA LYS A 15 26.66 16.03 8.49
C LYS A 15 26.47 14.52 8.59
N LYS A 16 26.56 13.96 9.80
CA LYS A 16 26.28 12.54 10.08
C LYS A 16 24.80 12.21 9.82
N TYR A 17 23.87 13.05 10.27
CA TYR A 17 22.43 12.87 10.07
C TYR A 17 22.03 13.00 8.59
N SER A 18 22.58 13.99 7.88
CA SER A 18 22.40 14.17 6.43
C SER A 18 22.91 12.97 5.62
N LYS A 19 24.03 12.36 6.03
CA LYS A 19 24.56 11.14 5.40
C LYS A 19 23.62 9.94 5.57
N HIS A 20 23.02 9.77 6.75
CA HIS A 20 22.04 8.69 6.99
C HIS A 20 20.73 8.89 6.23
N ILE A 21 20.28 10.14 6.11
CA ILE A 21 19.12 10.52 5.29
C ILE A 21 19.37 10.12 3.83
N LYS A 22 20.49 10.57 3.22
CA LYS A 22 20.82 10.25 1.81
C LYS A 22 20.95 8.74 1.55
N LYS A 23 21.54 7.98 2.47
CA LYS A 23 21.68 6.51 2.34
C LYS A 23 20.33 5.79 2.30
N LYS A 24 19.34 6.23 3.09
CA LYS A 24 17.98 5.64 3.09
C LYS A 24 17.26 5.83 1.75
N TYR A 25 17.31 7.04 1.18
CA TYR A 25 16.74 7.30 -0.14
C TYR A 25 17.44 6.52 -1.25
N LEU A 26 18.77 6.39 -1.18
CA LEU A 26 19.55 5.63 -2.15
C LEU A 26 19.16 4.14 -2.17
N ILE A 27 18.94 3.53 -0.99
CA ILE A 27 18.44 2.15 -0.88
C ILE A 27 17.03 2.02 -1.47
N LEU A 28 16.16 3.01 -1.26
CA LEU A 28 14.77 2.99 -1.74
C LEU A 28 14.71 3.11 -3.28
N VAL A 29 15.55 3.97 -3.86
CA VAL A 29 15.71 4.11 -5.32
C VAL A 29 16.27 2.82 -5.92
N LEU A 30 17.29 2.22 -5.30
CA LEU A 30 17.86 0.94 -5.75
C LEU A 30 16.79 -0.18 -5.76
N LEU A 31 15.99 -0.28 -4.70
CA LEU A 31 14.89 -1.26 -4.61
C LEU A 31 13.85 -1.05 -5.73
N PHE A 32 13.48 0.19 -6.01
CA PHE A 32 12.55 0.51 -7.09
C PHE A 32 13.08 0.08 -8.47
N VAL A 33 14.37 0.33 -8.75
CA VAL A 33 15.04 -0.11 -9.99
C VAL A 33 15.05 -1.63 -10.12
N VAL A 34 15.24 -2.36 -9.02
CA VAL A 34 15.16 -3.84 -9.04
C VAL A 34 13.74 -4.30 -9.40
N LEU A 35 12.71 -3.68 -8.82
CA LEU A 35 11.31 -4.04 -9.07
C LEU A 35 10.85 -3.77 -10.51
N THR A 36 11.37 -2.73 -11.16
CA THR A 36 11.06 -2.46 -12.57
C THR A 36 11.70 -3.50 -13.50
N ILE A 37 12.87 -4.04 -13.16
CA ILE A 37 13.53 -5.12 -13.92
C ILE A 37 12.68 -6.41 -13.89
N TYR A 38 12.05 -6.72 -12.75
CA TYR A 38 11.14 -7.87 -12.63
C TYR A 38 9.77 -7.68 -13.31
N GLY A 39 9.56 -6.56 -14.02
CA GLY A 39 8.31 -6.27 -14.72
C GLY A 39 7.15 -5.88 -13.80
N VAL A 40 7.40 -5.67 -12.50
CA VAL A 40 6.35 -5.36 -11.51
C VAL A 40 6.31 -3.86 -11.20
N PHE A 41 6.24 -3.06 -12.27
CA PHE A 41 6.26 -1.59 -12.21
C PHE A 41 5.14 -1.03 -11.33
N TRP A 42 3.98 -1.68 -11.31
CA TRP A 42 2.83 -1.26 -10.50
C TRP A 42 3.12 -1.32 -8.99
N LEU A 43 3.80 -2.37 -8.51
CA LEU A 43 4.21 -2.46 -7.10
C LEU A 43 5.30 -1.44 -6.75
N GLY A 44 6.23 -1.19 -7.67
CA GLY A 44 7.23 -0.14 -7.47
C GLY A 44 6.58 1.22 -7.22
N GLY A 45 5.58 1.58 -8.03
CA GLY A 45 4.86 2.85 -7.92
C GLY A 45 4.15 3.01 -6.57
N THR A 46 3.48 1.94 -6.09
CA THR A 46 2.80 1.98 -4.78
C THR A 46 3.79 2.15 -3.64
N ILE A 47 4.95 1.47 -3.69
CA ILE A 47 6.01 1.60 -2.68
C ILE A 47 6.57 3.04 -2.63
N LEU A 48 6.79 3.67 -3.80
CA LEU A 48 7.23 5.07 -3.87
C LEU A 48 6.21 6.03 -3.25
N ILE A 49 4.93 5.86 -3.57
CA ILE A 49 3.84 6.69 -3.02
C ILE A 49 3.77 6.55 -1.50
N ILE A 50 3.85 5.31 -0.99
CA ILE A 50 3.85 5.03 0.45
C ILE A 50 5.07 5.67 1.13
N ALA A 51 6.25 5.59 0.50
CA ALA A 51 7.46 6.21 1.02
C ALA A 51 7.34 7.74 1.09
N LEU A 52 6.78 8.38 0.05
CA LEU A 52 6.51 9.82 0.06
C LEU A 52 5.51 10.21 1.16
N LEU A 53 4.41 9.47 1.30
CA LEU A 53 3.44 9.67 2.37
C LEU A 53 4.08 9.56 3.76
N TYR A 54 4.91 8.53 3.98
CA TYR A 54 5.62 8.34 5.25
C TYR A 54 6.52 9.53 5.61
N LEU A 55 7.18 10.12 4.62
CA LEU A 55 8.03 11.29 4.82
C LEU A 55 7.21 12.54 5.14
N SER A 56 6.15 12.79 4.37
CA SER A 56 5.22 13.90 4.60
C SER A 56 4.61 13.84 6.01
N ILE A 57 4.21 12.65 6.47
CA ILE A 57 3.64 12.46 7.80
C ILE A 57 4.68 12.67 8.90
N ASN A 58 5.91 12.21 8.71
CA ASN A 58 6.99 12.49 9.65
C ASN A 58 7.33 13.99 9.74
N TYR A 59 7.25 14.70 8.60
CA TYR A 59 7.39 16.15 8.57
C TYR A 59 6.27 16.83 9.37
N LEU A 60 5.01 16.45 9.15
CA LEU A 60 3.84 16.92 9.91
C LEU A 60 3.98 16.63 11.42
N LEU A 61 4.43 15.43 11.79
CA LEU A 61 4.70 15.06 13.19
C LEU A 61 5.82 15.89 13.84
N SER A 62 6.74 16.46 13.05
CA SER A 62 7.77 17.37 13.57
C SER A 62 7.22 18.75 13.93
N LEU A 63 6.12 19.18 13.31
CA LEU A 63 5.46 20.48 13.56
C LEU A 63 4.69 20.49 14.89
N ILE A 64 4.36 19.32 15.42
CA ILE A 64 3.64 19.18 16.70
C ILE A 64 4.61 19.41 17.86
N LYS A 65 4.40 20.51 18.59
CA LYS A 65 5.19 20.88 19.79
C LYS A 65 4.83 20.04 21.02
N ASN A 66 3.56 19.66 21.17
CA ASN A 66 3.08 18.92 22.33
C ASN A 66 3.58 17.48 22.33
N ILE A 67 4.39 17.13 23.35
CA ILE A 67 5.05 15.82 23.46
C ILE A 67 4.04 14.66 23.53
N PHE A 68 2.92 14.85 24.22
CA PHE A 68 1.89 13.83 24.44
C PHE A 68 1.13 13.49 23.15
N ILE A 69 0.63 14.51 22.45
CA ILE A 69 -0.06 14.35 21.15
C ILE A 69 0.87 13.72 20.13
N LYS A 70 2.14 14.15 20.08
CA LYS A 70 3.15 13.56 19.20
C LYS A 70 3.36 12.07 19.44
N LYS A 71 3.34 11.63 20.71
CA LYS A 71 3.48 10.20 21.07
C LYS A 71 2.25 9.40 20.63
N LEU A 72 1.05 9.92 20.87
CA LEU A 72 -0.22 9.31 20.46
C LEU A 72 -0.32 9.16 18.93
N CYS A 73 -0.11 10.24 18.18
CA CYS A 73 -0.16 10.23 16.72
C CYS A 73 0.88 9.27 16.12
N LYS A 74 2.09 9.19 16.69
CA LYS A 74 3.13 8.25 16.25
C LYS A 74 2.73 6.79 16.47
N GLY A 75 2.06 6.49 17.59
CA GLY A 75 1.53 5.16 17.89
C GLY A 75 0.44 4.74 16.90
N ILE A 76 -0.58 5.60 16.71
CA ILE A 76 -1.68 5.37 15.76
C ILE A 76 -1.14 5.19 14.34
N PHE A 77 -0.20 6.03 13.92
CA PHE A 77 0.38 5.95 12.58
C PHE A 77 1.15 4.63 12.35
N SER A 78 1.90 4.18 13.36
CA SER A 78 2.63 2.90 13.28
C SER A 78 1.66 1.72 13.17
N PHE A 79 0.56 1.74 13.92
CA PHE A 79 -0.49 0.72 13.84
C PHE A 79 -1.18 0.71 12.47
N LEU A 80 -1.51 1.87 11.91
CA LEU A 80 -2.10 1.99 10.58
C LEU A 80 -1.19 1.44 9.48
N ILE A 81 0.13 1.74 9.54
CA ILE A 81 1.09 1.17 8.60
C ILE A 81 1.11 -0.35 8.69
N PHE A 82 1.15 -0.90 9.90
CA PHE A 82 1.16 -2.34 10.11
C PHE A 82 -0.10 -3.00 9.52
N LEU A 83 -1.28 -2.43 9.81
CA LEU A 83 -2.56 -2.91 9.27
C LEU A 83 -2.57 -2.85 7.74
N PHE A 84 -2.09 -1.75 7.15
CA PHE A 84 -2.04 -1.58 5.71
C PHE A 84 -1.13 -2.62 5.04
N VAL A 85 0.03 -2.91 5.62
CA VAL A 85 0.94 -3.96 5.14
C VAL A 85 0.28 -5.35 5.23
N ALA A 86 -0.38 -5.66 6.36
CA ALA A 86 -1.05 -6.95 6.54
C ALA A 86 -2.19 -7.16 5.52
N ILE A 87 -3.00 -6.13 5.28
CA ILE A 87 -4.05 -6.14 4.25
C ILE A 87 -3.42 -6.28 2.86
N GLY A 88 -2.34 -5.53 2.57
CA GLY A 88 -1.64 -5.61 1.30
C GLY A 88 -1.13 -7.01 0.99
N ILE A 89 -0.56 -7.71 1.98
CA ILE A 89 -0.11 -9.10 1.80
C ILE A 89 -1.28 -10.01 1.44
N ARG A 90 -2.41 -9.88 2.14
CA ARG A 90 -3.62 -10.69 1.89
C ARG A 90 -4.23 -10.44 0.51
N VAL A 91 -4.19 -9.20 0.03
CA VAL A 91 -4.79 -8.83 -1.26
C VAL A 91 -3.87 -9.21 -2.43
N PHE A 92 -2.56 -9.00 -2.32
CA PHE A 92 -1.65 -9.04 -3.46
C PHE A 92 -0.76 -10.28 -3.55
N VAL A 93 -0.46 -10.96 -2.44
CA VAL A 93 0.57 -12.00 -2.43
C VAL A 93 -0.06 -13.38 -2.64
N VAL A 94 -0.87 -13.83 -1.69
CA VAL A 94 -1.39 -15.20 -1.66
C VAL A 94 -2.83 -15.20 -1.20
N ASP A 95 -3.65 -16.02 -1.86
CA ASP A 95 -4.98 -16.34 -1.38
C ASP A 95 -5.26 -17.84 -1.56
N ILE A 96 -6.06 -18.39 -0.65
CA ILE A 96 -6.40 -19.81 -0.63
C ILE A 96 -7.87 -19.95 -1.02
N TYR A 97 -8.14 -20.67 -2.10
CA TYR A 97 -9.50 -20.89 -2.59
C TYR A 97 -9.90 -22.36 -2.52
N LEU A 98 -11.13 -22.59 -2.07
CA LEU A 98 -11.84 -23.86 -2.18
C LEU A 98 -12.71 -23.80 -3.43
N ILE A 99 -12.58 -24.79 -4.32
CA ILE A 99 -13.33 -24.80 -5.58
C ILE A 99 -14.71 -25.42 -5.34
N PRO A 100 -15.81 -24.65 -5.51
CA PRO A 100 -17.15 -25.13 -5.17
C PRO A 100 -17.83 -25.86 -6.34
N SER A 101 -17.40 -25.66 -7.59
CA SER A 101 -18.11 -26.10 -8.80
C SER A 101 -17.26 -26.97 -9.72
N SER A 102 -17.92 -27.89 -10.44
CA SER A 102 -17.33 -28.76 -11.46
C SER A 102 -17.09 -28.06 -12.81
N SER A 103 -17.33 -26.75 -12.92
CA SER A 103 -17.07 -25.99 -14.15
C SER A 103 -15.59 -25.99 -14.57
N MET A 104 -14.69 -26.35 -13.66
CA MET A 104 -13.26 -26.53 -13.90
C MET A 104 -12.81 -27.99 -13.77
N GLU A 105 -13.71 -28.98 -13.78
CA GLU A 105 -13.39 -30.39 -13.49
C GLU A 105 -12.32 -31.00 -14.41
N ASN A 106 -12.17 -30.47 -15.63
CA ASN A 106 -11.10 -30.88 -16.55
C ASN A 106 -9.68 -30.46 -16.08
N THR A 107 -9.55 -29.54 -15.13
CA THR A 107 -8.27 -29.07 -14.59
C THR A 107 -8.17 -29.16 -13.06
N LEU A 108 -9.27 -29.02 -12.33
CA LEU A 108 -9.33 -28.95 -10.88
C LEU A 108 -10.62 -29.63 -10.38
N TYR A 109 -10.50 -30.54 -9.42
CA TYR A 109 -11.67 -31.26 -8.91
C TYR A 109 -12.45 -30.42 -7.89
N PRO A 110 -13.78 -30.61 -7.78
CA PRO A 110 -14.57 -29.98 -6.73
C PRO A 110 -14.03 -30.36 -5.35
N LYS A 111 -13.97 -29.38 -4.43
CA LYS A 111 -13.40 -29.49 -3.06
C LYS A 111 -11.88 -29.45 -2.96
N ASP A 112 -11.15 -29.26 -4.06
CA ASP A 112 -9.71 -29.00 -3.99
C ASP A 112 -9.41 -27.62 -3.37
N VAL A 113 -8.32 -27.57 -2.59
CA VAL A 113 -7.75 -26.33 -2.02
C VAL A 113 -6.60 -25.90 -2.90
N ILE A 114 -6.72 -24.73 -3.54
CA ILE A 114 -5.65 -24.16 -4.36
C ILE A 114 -5.04 -22.92 -3.72
N LEU A 115 -3.72 -22.80 -3.86
CA LEU A 115 -2.96 -21.61 -3.48
C LEU A 115 -2.72 -20.75 -4.73
N VAL A 116 -3.28 -19.54 -4.75
CA VAL A 116 -3.18 -18.65 -5.91
C VAL A 116 -2.15 -17.56 -5.64
N ASN A 117 -1.13 -17.48 -6.51
CA ASN A 117 -0.15 -16.38 -6.50
C ASN A 117 -0.70 -15.18 -7.31
N LYS A 118 -1.19 -14.16 -6.60
CA LYS A 118 -1.79 -12.96 -7.21
C LYS A 118 -0.75 -11.96 -7.71
N LEU A 119 0.53 -12.08 -7.33
CA LEU A 119 1.60 -11.19 -7.78
C LEU A 119 1.81 -11.25 -9.29
N LYS A 120 1.61 -12.44 -9.89
CA LYS A 120 1.84 -12.67 -11.32
C LYS A 120 0.70 -12.15 -12.19
N TYR A 121 -0.55 -12.27 -11.72
CA TYR A 121 -1.73 -11.81 -12.45
C TYR A 121 -1.94 -10.30 -12.32
N GLY A 122 -1.46 -9.71 -11.21
CA GLY A 122 -1.66 -8.29 -10.91
C GLY A 122 -3.06 -8.00 -10.36
N PRO A 123 -3.31 -6.73 -9.99
CA PRO A 123 -4.60 -6.31 -9.47
C PRO A 123 -5.69 -6.36 -10.56
N ASN A 124 -6.78 -7.07 -10.28
CA ASN A 124 -7.96 -7.03 -11.13
C ASN A 124 -8.68 -5.69 -10.99
N LEU A 125 -8.85 -4.97 -12.09
CA LEU A 125 -9.63 -3.73 -12.12
C LEU A 125 -11.12 -4.04 -12.02
N PRO A 126 -11.90 -3.22 -11.29
CA PRO A 126 -13.35 -3.41 -11.20
C PRO A 126 -14.02 -3.20 -12.56
N LYS A 127 -14.96 -4.09 -12.90
CA LYS A 127 -15.73 -4.04 -14.16
C LYS A 127 -16.96 -3.15 -14.08
N SER A 128 -17.21 -2.55 -12.92
CA SER A 128 -18.29 -1.59 -12.69
C SER A 128 -17.99 -0.72 -11.46
N PRO A 129 -18.46 0.54 -11.37
CA PRO A 129 -18.36 1.35 -10.16
C PRO A 129 -19.02 0.67 -8.95
N TYR A 130 -20.05 -0.15 -9.17
CA TYR A 130 -20.76 -0.87 -8.11
C TYR A 130 -19.93 -2.00 -7.48
N GLU A 131 -18.81 -2.41 -8.10
CA GLU A 131 -17.87 -3.34 -7.48
C GLU A 131 -17.00 -2.66 -6.42
N ILE A 132 -16.98 -1.32 -6.38
CA ILE A 132 -16.26 -0.54 -5.36
C ILE A 132 -17.17 -0.43 -4.12
N PRO A 133 -16.76 -0.93 -2.94
CA PRO A 133 -17.64 -1.03 -1.76
C PRO A 133 -18.28 0.29 -1.33
N TRP A 134 -17.53 1.39 -1.32
CA TRP A 134 -18.03 2.71 -0.89
C TRP A 134 -18.97 3.34 -1.90
N VAL A 135 -18.72 3.13 -3.20
CA VAL A 135 -19.60 3.59 -4.26
C VAL A 135 -20.90 2.79 -4.23
N ASN A 136 -20.80 1.46 -4.06
CA ASN A 136 -21.97 0.60 -3.89
C ASN A 136 -22.81 1.02 -2.68
N LEU A 137 -22.17 1.32 -1.53
CA LEU A 137 -22.86 1.79 -0.34
C LEU A 137 -23.65 3.08 -0.61
N TYR A 138 -23.03 4.05 -1.30
CA TYR A 138 -23.70 5.29 -1.68
C TYR A 138 -24.94 5.03 -2.57
N TYR A 139 -24.83 4.14 -3.55
CA TYR A 139 -25.96 3.78 -4.41
C TYR A 139 -27.04 2.98 -3.68
N LEU A 140 -26.67 2.09 -2.76
CA LEU A 140 -27.65 1.33 -1.95
C LEU A 140 -28.47 2.24 -1.03
N LEU A 141 -27.90 3.36 -0.58
CA LEU A 141 -28.62 4.39 0.19
C LEU A 141 -29.59 5.22 -0.68
N GLN A 142 -29.50 5.11 -2.01
CA GLN A 142 -30.36 5.81 -2.95
C GLN A 142 -31.35 4.80 -3.56
N ASP A 143 -32.63 4.91 -3.21
CA ASP A 143 -33.71 3.91 -3.41
C ASP A 143 -33.95 3.39 -4.86
N ASN A 144 -33.26 3.91 -5.89
CA ASN A 144 -33.40 3.53 -7.31
C ASN A 144 -32.35 2.51 -7.82
N SER A 145 -31.77 1.66 -6.95
CA SER A 145 -30.45 1.05 -7.19
C SER A 145 -30.39 -0.38 -7.74
N LYS A 146 -31.50 -1.14 -7.74
CA LYS A 146 -31.47 -2.58 -8.13
C LYS A 146 -31.11 -2.81 -9.60
N GLU A 147 -31.54 -1.94 -10.50
CA GLU A 147 -31.24 -2.02 -11.94
C GLU A 147 -29.86 -1.45 -12.29
N ALA A 148 -29.36 -0.52 -11.49
CA ALA A 148 -28.07 0.12 -11.69
C ALA A 148 -26.91 -0.86 -11.39
N VAL A 149 -26.99 -1.58 -10.27
CA VAL A 149 -25.95 -2.52 -9.79
C VAL A 149 -25.64 -3.65 -10.77
N THR A 150 -26.64 -4.13 -11.51
CA THR A 150 -26.49 -5.25 -12.46
C THR A 150 -25.88 -4.84 -13.81
N LYS A 151 -25.83 -3.53 -14.11
CA LYS A 151 -25.33 -3.03 -15.38
C LYS A 151 -23.80 -3.02 -15.39
N ARG A 152 -23.20 -3.85 -16.25
CA ARG A 152 -21.77 -3.75 -16.59
C ARG A 152 -21.59 -2.58 -17.57
N ILE A 153 -20.82 -1.58 -17.15
CA ILE A 153 -20.73 -0.30 -17.89
C ILE A 153 -19.57 -0.31 -18.90
N TRP A 154 -18.53 -1.12 -18.69
CA TRP A 154 -17.38 -1.19 -19.61
C TRP A 154 -17.14 -2.59 -20.21
N PRO A 155 -16.76 -2.65 -21.50
CA PRO A 155 -16.40 -3.90 -22.16
C PRO A 155 -15.08 -4.44 -21.60
N VAL A 156 -15.10 -5.69 -21.14
CA VAL A 156 -13.91 -6.37 -20.62
C VAL A 156 -13.09 -6.90 -21.79
N LYS A 157 -11.86 -6.42 -21.98
CA LYS A 157 -10.87 -7.12 -22.82
C LYS A 157 -10.42 -8.37 -22.05
N ARG A 158 -10.69 -9.54 -22.61
CA ARG A 158 -10.14 -10.82 -22.15
C ARG A 158 -8.69 -10.95 -22.60
#